data_AF-A0A945LNA2-F1
#
_entry.id   AF-A0A945LNA2-F1
#
_cell.length_a   1.000
_cell.length_b   1.000
_cell.length_c   1.000
_cell.angle_alpha   90.00
_cell.angle_beta   90.00
_cell.angle_gamma   90.00
#
_symmetry.space_group_name_H-M   'P 1'
#
loop_
_entity.id
_entity.type
_entity.pdbx_description
1 polymer ?
#
loop_
_entity_poly.entity_id
_entity_poly.type
_entity_poly.pdbx_seq_one_letter_code
_entity_poly.pdbx_strand_id
1 'polypeptide(L)' 'MKKLKVIVSGGGTGGHIFPAIAIAKSLERKVEDIELLFVGAKDRMEMQ' A
#
# COMPACT_ATOMS: atom_id res chain seq x y z
N MET A 1 4.57 10.88 -19.94
CA MET A 1 4.92 9.51 -19.48
C MET A 1 3.64 8.79 -19.10
N LYS A 2 3.64 7.45 -19.04
CA LYS A 2 2.46 6.69 -18.61
C LYS A 2 2.48 6.57 -17.09
N LYS A 3 1.40 7.01 -16.43
CA LYS A 3 1.20 6.88 -14.98
C LYS A 3 1.37 5.43 -14.53
N LEU A 4 2.25 5.20 -13.56
CA LEU A 4 2.48 3.88 -12.96
C LEU A 4 1.33 3.57 -12.00
N LYS A 5 0.54 2.53 -12.28
CA LYS A 5 -0.56 2.12 -11.40
C LYS A 5 -0.15 0.88 -10.62
N VAL A 6 -0.20 0.96 -9.29
CA VAL A 6 0.24 -0.10 -8.38
C VAL A 6 -0.88 -0.44 -7.42
N ILE A 7 -1.23 -1.72 -7.37
CA ILE A 7 -2.11 -2.27 -6.34
C ILE A 7 -1.24 -2.94 -5.29
N VAL A 8 -1.45 -2.57 -4.03
CA VAL A 8 -0.80 -3.18 -2.87
C VAL A 8 -1.85 -4.02 -2.15
N SER A 9 -1.75 -5.34 -2.27
CA SER A 9 -2.61 -6.26 -1.53
C SER A 9 -1.88 -6.83 -0.32
N GLY A 10 -2.51 -6.78 0.85
CA GLY A 10 -1.94 -7.29 2.09
C GLY A 10 -2.76 -6.80 3.27
N GLY A 11 -2.64 -7.45 4.42
CA GLY A 11 -3.41 -7.10 5.61
C GLY A 11 -3.72 -8.31 6.47
N GLY A 12 -4.52 -8.11 7.52
CA GLY A 12 -4.82 -9.17 8.48
C GLY A 12 -4.42 -8.80 9.90
N THR A 13 -3.24 -8.17 10.04
CA THR A 13 -2.58 -7.71 11.27
C THR A 13 -1.64 -6.54 10.93
N GLY A 14 -1.21 -5.76 11.93
CA GLY A 14 -0.23 -4.68 11.74
C GLY A 14 1.08 -5.15 11.08
N GLY A 15 1.53 -6.36 11.39
CA GLY A 15 2.77 -6.95 10.84
C GLY A 15 2.82 -7.08 9.32
N HIS A 16 1.68 -7.11 8.62
CA HIS A 16 1.61 -7.11 7.16
C HIS A 16 1.26 -5.74 6.58
N ILE A 17 0.48 -4.94 7.33
CA ILE A 17 0.04 -3.61 6.91
C ILE A 17 1.23 -2.63 6.89
N PHE A 18 2.04 -2.59 7.95
CA PHE A 18 3.15 -1.63 8.03
C PHE A 18 4.20 -1.84 6.95
N PRO A 19 4.66 -3.08 6.65
CA PRO A 19 5.57 -3.31 5.53
C PRO A 19 4.96 -2.91 4.18
N ALA A 20 3.69 -3.22 3.95
CA ALA A 20 3.01 -2.87 2.70
C ALA A 20 2.93 -1.34 2.50
N ILE A 21 2.62 -0.59 3.56
CA ILE A 21 2.65 0.88 3.55
C ILE A 21 4.07 1.41 3.34
N ALA A 22 5.09 0.81 3.97
CA ALA A 22 6.48 1.24 3.82
C ALA A 22 6.97 1.10 2.37
N ILE A 23 6.60 0.00 1.70
CA ILE A 23 6.88 -0.21 0.28
C ILE A 23 6.16 0.84 -0.58
N ALA A 24 4.86 1.06 -0.35
CA ALA A 24 4.08 2.05 -1.08
C ALA A 24 4.67 3.46 -0.99
N LYS A 25 5.06 3.90 0.23
CA LYS A 25 5.74 5.19 0.45
C LYS A 25 7.11 5.28 -0.21
N SER A 26 7.85 4.16 -0.28
CA SER A 26 9.14 4.14 -0.97
C SER A 26 8.96 4.33 -2.48
N LEU A 27 7.92 3.75 -3.07
CA LEU A 27 7.58 3.91 -4.49
C LEU A 27 7.17 5.35 -4.81
N GLU A 28 6.33 5.95 -3.97
CA GLU A 28 5.92 7.36 -4.10
C GLU A 28 7.11 8.33 -4.12
N ARG A 29 8.18 8.06 -3.36
CA ARG A 29 9.40 8.87 -3.37
C ARG A 29 10.28 8.69 -4.61
N LYS A 30 10.14 7.57 -5.32
CA LYS A 30 11.01 7.19 -6.45
C LYS A 30 10.36 7.41 -7.81
N VAL A 31 9.05 7.57 -7.85
CA VAL A 31 8.27 7.66 -9.09
C VAL A 31 7.39 8.91 -9.04
N GLU A 32 7.63 9.82 -9.99
CA GLU A 32 6.95 11.13 -10.05
C GLU A 32 5.45 11.02 -10.40
N ASP A 33 5.06 10.04 -11.22
CA ASP A 33 3.67 9.86 -11.68
C ASP A 33 3.16 8.45 -11.34
N ILE A 34 2.74 8.26 -10.09
CA ILE A 34 2.27 6.98 -9.54
C ILE A 34 0.82 7.09 -9.01
N GLU A 35 0.05 6.01 -9.16
CA GLU A 35 -1.26 5.80 -8.56
C GLU A 35 -1.21 4.55 -7.68
N LEU A 36 -1.50 4.70 -6.39
CA LEU A 36 -1.47 3.61 -5.42
C LEU A 36 -2.90 3.27 -4.98
N LEU A 37 -3.25 1.98 -5.02
CA LEU A 37 -4.47 1.45 -4.44
C LEU A 37 -4.13 0.34 -3.45
N PHE A 38 -4.52 0.51 -2.19
CA PHE A 38 -4.38 -0.54 -1.18
C PHE A 38 -5.66 -1.39 -1.14
N VAL A 39 -5.50 -2.71 -1.17
CA VAL A 39 -6.61 -3.68 -1.07
C VAL A 39 -6.36 -4.59 0.12
N GLY A 40 -7.21 -4.46 1.14
CA GLY A 40 -7.15 -5.25 2.36
C GLY A 40 -8.52 -5.77 2.79
N ALA A 41 -8.55 -6.62 3.82
CA ALA A 41 -9.80 -7.10 4.40
C ALA A 41 -10.42 -6.00 5.29
N LYS A 42 -11.69 -5.68 5.02
CA LYS A 42 -12.47 -4.62 5.70
C LYS A 42 -12.47 -4.72 7.22
N ASP A 43 -12.38 -5.95 7.76
CA ASP A 43 -12.56 -6.24 9.19
C ASP A 43 -11.28 -6.75 9.88
N ARG A 44 -10.12 -6.51 9.26
CA ARG A 44 -8.80 -6.95 9.78
C ARG A 44 -7.79 -5.81 9.90
N MET A 45 -8.27 -4.57 9.92
CA MET A 45 -7.49 -3.50 10.51
C MET A 45 -7.50 -3.75 12.01
N GLU A 46 -6.33 -4.00 12.60
CA GLU A 46 -6.12 -3.79 14.03
C GLU A 46 -6.40 -2.31 14.31
N MET A 47 -7.68 -2.00 14.46
CA MET A 47 -8.19 -0.74 14.96
C MET A 47 -8.52 -1.03 16.42
N GLN A 48 -7.48 -1.00 17.25
CA GLN A 48 -7.63 -0.57 18.64
C GLN A 48 -7.27 0.92 18.69
#